data_AF-A0A936JVT7-F1
#
_entry.id   AF-A0A936JVT7-F1
#
_cell.length_a   1.000
_cell.length_b   1.000
_cell.length_c   1.000
_cell.angle_alpha   90.00
_cell.angle_beta   90.00
_cell.angle_gamma   90.00
#
_symmetry.space_group_name_H-M   'P 1'
#
loop_
_entity.id
_entity.type
_entity.pdbx_description
1 polymer ?
#
loop_
_entity_poly.entity_id
_entity_poly.type
_entity_poly.pdbx_seq_one_letter_code
_entity_poly.pdbx_strand_id
1 'polypeptide(L)'
;MVKSKTENESTALPEPTIWARAVLLGTAVLGAAMNDRSLNAKNVELFGRKVREAVQPMGPVAWAVMQALETRVKAVGGNLECDRLRTARSANALCESLANASALEIVDKLANARLETSSSAVQSSLATAAESLGTLEDATVVNTLRRLVQMERGDLSASKYLREARAILHQDEMRRSLPLELRMVVGAAQAYLSTGKQSIVGASAFDTGQDYDFGTPAPQAGLTKVVAPIDVVIESKRGSSPPPSQPRPKKETSKKTTELKTLASEDLPVLTRVNVERRATGLDRASARAMLDEAYKEALDKLDATSTPMLVSVTLTLDVTGDE
;
A
#
# COMPACT_ATOMS: atom_id res chain seq x y z
N MET A 1 31.75 -64.96 7.98
CA MET A 1 32.08 -63.62 7.44
C MET A 1 31.07 -63.26 6.36
N VAL A 2 29.98 -62.61 6.73
CA VAL A 2 29.02 -62.04 5.78
C VAL A 2 29.45 -60.60 5.56
N LYS A 3 30.00 -60.30 4.38
CA LYS A 3 30.35 -58.93 4.00
C LYS A 3 29.05 -58.18 3.76
N SER A 4 28.68 -57.32 4.71
CA SER A 4 27.62 -56.32 4.57
C SER A 4 27.95 -55.44 3.37
N LYS A 5 27.18 -55.61 2.30
CA LYS A 5 27.18 -54.76 1.12
C LYS A 5 26.50 -53.46 1.54
N THR A 6 27.29 -52.49 2.00
CA THR A 6 26.86 -51.10 2.11
C THR A 6 26.57 -50.62 0.70
N GLU A 7 25.30 -50.68 0.31
CA GLU A 7 24.77 -49.84 -0.76
C GLU A 7 24.97 -48.39 -0.34
N ASN A 8 26.10 -47.82 -0.77
CA ASN A 8 26.20 -46.38 -0.94
C ASN A 8 25.16 -46.04 -2.02
N GLU A 9 23.96 -45.64 -1.60
CA GLU A 9 23.07 -44.81 -2.40
C GLU A 9 23.85 -43.53 -2.73
N SER A 10 24.64 -43.61 -3.80
CA SER A 10 25.17 -42.47 -4.54
C SER A 10 23.96 -41.67 -4.99
N THR A 11 23.50 -40.76 -4.14
CA THR A 11 22.36 -39.91 -4.41
C THR A 11 22.76 -39.06 -5.61
N ALA A 12 22.20 -39.40 -6.77
CA ALA A 12 22.58 -38.79 -8.03
C ALA A 12 22.37 -37.28 -7.94
N LEU A 13 23.40 -36.51 -8.30
CA LEU A 13 23.28 -35.06 -8.34
C LEU A 13 22.23 -34.67 -9.39
N PRO A 14 21.44 -33.61 -9.13
CA PRO A 14 20.47 -33.12 -10.10
C PRO A 14 21.18 -32.62 -11.37
N GLU A 15 20.44 -32.54 -12.48
CA GLU A 15 20.97 -31.95 -13.70
C GLU A 15 21.37 -30.47 -13.48
N PRO A 16 22.48 -29.97 -14.07
CA PRO A 16 22.88 -28.57 -13.93
C PRO A 16 21.79 -27.54 -14.22
N THR A 17 20.90 -27.80 -15.19
CA THR A 17 19.80 -26.88 -15.54
C THR A 17 18.71 -26.85 -14.46
N ILE A 18 18.34 -28.02 -13.91
CA ILE A 18 17.41 -28.16 -12.78
C ILE A 18 17.96 -27.42 -11.57
N TRP A 19 19.23 -27.64 -11.24
CA TRP A 19 19.92 -26.94 -10.15
C TRP A 19 19.90 -25.42 -10.33
N ALA A 20 20.28 -24.92 -11.51
CA ALA A 20 20.30 -23.48 -11.76
C ALA A 20 18.92 -22.83 -11.64
N ARG A 21 17.86 -23.49 -12.14
CA ARG A 21 16.48 -23.03 -12.02
C ARG A 21 16.00 -23.02 -10.57
N ALA A 22 16.30 -24.07 -9.81
CA ALA A 22 15.94 -24.16 -8.40
C ALA A 22 16.59 -23.04 -7.58
N VAL A 23 17.90 -22.83 -7.76
CA VAL A 23 18.65 -21.77 -7.06
C VAL A 23 18.11 -20.39 -7.42
N LEU A 24 17.80 -20.15 -8.70
CA LEU A 24 17.22 -18.89 -9.15
C LEU A 24 15.88 -18.61 -8.47
N LEU A 25 14.95 -19.56 -8.51
CA LEU A 25 13.62 -19.38 -7.91
C LEU A 25 13.67 -19.30 -6.38
N GLY A 26 14.43 -20.18 -5.73
CA GLY A 26 14.59 -20.16 -4.27
C GLY A 26 15.24 -18.87 -3.76
N THR A 27 16.19 -18.31 -4.51
CA THR A 27 16.76 -16.99 -4.18
C THR A 27 15.74 -15.88 -4.39
N ALA A 28 15.03 -15.87 -5.53
CA ALA A 28 14.10 -14.80 -5.88
C ALA A 28 12.86 -14.76 -4.97
N VAL A 29 12.27 -15.92 -4.64
CA VAL A 29 11.01 -15.98 -3.89
C VAL A 29 11.23 -16.07 -2.39
N LEU A 30 12.21 -16.87 -1.95
CA LEU A 30 12.41 -17.21 -0.54
C LEU A 30 13.62 -16.49 0.08
N GLY A 31 14.41 -15.77 -0.71
CA GLY A 31 15.64 -15.14 -0.23
C GLY A 31 16.74 -16.15 0.13
N ALA A 32 16.65 -17.40 -0.31
CA ALA A 32 17.60 -18.48 0.00
C ALA A 32 18.90 -18.36 -0.84
N ALA A 33 19.60 -17.22 -0.70
CA ALA A 33 20.76 -16.89 -1.49
C ALA A 33 21.96 -17.82 -1.19
N MET A 34 22.67 -18.21 -2.25
CA MET A 34 23.89 -19.03 -2.18
C MET A 34 25.10 -18.20 -2.63
N ASN A 35 26.17 -18.22 -1.83
CA ASN A 35 27.44 -17.54 -2.17
C ASN A 35 28.18 -18.26 -3.30
N ASP A 36 28.16 -19.60 -3.26
CA ASP A 36 28.64 -20.46 -4.34
C ASP A 36 27.47 -21.27 -4.90
N ARG A 37 27.31 -21.23 -6.23
CA ARG A 37 26.24 -21.91 -6.97
C ARG A 37 26.74 -23.13 -7.73
N SER A 38 27.97 -23.59 -7.49
CA SER A 38 28.50 -24.80 -8.11
C SER A 38 27.65 -26.03 -7.72
N LEU A 39 27.43 -26.93 -8.66
CA LEU A 39 26.67 -28.15 -8.44
C LEU A 39 27.55 -29.21 -7.78
N ASN A 40 27.39 -29.39 -6.48
CA ASN A 40 28.00 -30.47 -5.71
C ASN A 40 27.08 -30.83 -4.53
N ALA A 41 27.27 -32.03 -3.95
CA ALA A 41 26.40 -32.55 -2.88
C ALA A 41 26.32 -31.61 -1.67
N LYS A 42 27.45 -30.99 -1.30
CA LYS A 42 27.52 -30.05 -0.17
C LYS A 42 26.66 -28.81 -0.42
N ASN A 43 26.66 -28.27 -1.64
CA ASN A 43 25.88 -27.09 -2.01
C ASN A 43 24.39 -27.41 -2.12
N VAL A 44 24.03 -28.61 -2.60
CA VAL A 44 22.63 -29.09 -2.61
C VAL A 44 22.08 -29.16 -1.19
N GLU A 45 22.81 -29.78 -0.27
CA GLU A 45 22.41 -29.86 1.14
C GLU A 45 22.33 -28.49 1.82
N LEU A 46 23.32 -27.61 1.57
CA LEU A 46 23.33 -26.25 2.08
C LEU A 46 22.11 -25.46 1.57
N PHE A 47 21.79 -25.55 0.29
CA PHE A 47 20.63 -24.87 -0.30
C PHE A 47 19.32 -25.40 0.27
N GLY A 48 19.16 -26.73 0.35
CA GLY A 48 17.98 -27.35 0.96
C GLY A 48 17.79 -26.96 2.42
N ARG A 49 18.87 -26.82 3.20
CA ARG A 49 18.80 -26.26 4.56
C ARG A 49 18.34 -24.80 4.55
N LYS A 50 18.95 -23.92 3.73
CA LYS A 50 18.57 -22.51 3.66
C LYS A 50 17.10 -22.32 3.26
N VAL A 51 16.62 -23.11 2.30
CA VAL A 51 15.20 -23.09 1.89
C VAL A 51 14.30 -23.48 3.05
N ARG A 52 14.62 -24.55 3.80
CA ARG A 52 13.83 -24.95 4.98
C ARG A 52 13.86 -23.88 6.07
N GLU A 53 15.03 -23.30 6.35
CA GLU A 53 15.17 -22.20 7.33
C GLU A 53 14.30 -20.98 6.95
N ALA A 54 14.19 -20.66 5.66
CA ALA A 54 13.31 -19.60 5.18
C ALA A 54 11.82 -19.96 5.25
N VAL A 55 11.47 -21.19 4.85
CA VAL A 55 10.07 -21.65 4.78
C VAL A 55 9.46 -21.90 6.16
N GLN A 56 10.24 -22.37 7.13
CA GLN A 56 9.76 -22.69 8.49
C GLN A 56 8.94 -21.57 9.14
N PRO A 57 9.43 -20.31 9.24
CA PRO A 57 8.63 -19.21 9.78
C PRO A 57 7.55 -18.70 8.80
N MET A 58 7.78 -18.80 7.49
CA MET A 58 6.87 -18.25 6.47
C MET A 58 5.62 -19.11 6.26
N GLY A 59 5.74 -20.44 6.32
CA GLY A 59 4.69 -21.39 5.98
C GLY A 59 3.41 -21.21 6.80
N PRO A 60 3.46 -21.21 8.15
CA PRO A 60 2.28 -21.00 8.98
C PRO A 60 1.60 -19.65 8.72
N VAL A 61 2.39 -18.60 8.48
CA VAL A 61 1.87 -17.25 8.21
C VAL A 61 1.22 -17.18 6.83
N ALA A 62 1.85 -17.75 5.79
CA ALA A 62 1.29 -17.81 4.44
C ALA A 62 -0.07 -18.54 4.42
N TRP A 63 -0.17 -19.66 5.14
CA TRP A 63 -1.43 -20.37 5.33
C TRP A 63 -2.49 -19.51 6.03
N ALA A 64 -2.12 -18.86 7.14
CA ALA A 64 -3.03 -18.03 7.90
C ALA A 64 -3.53 -16.82 7.09
N VAL A 65 -2.65 -16.16 6.33
CA VAL A 65 -3.03 -15.06 5.41
C VAL A 65 -4.01 -15.54 4.36
N MET A 66 -3.77 -16.69 3.73
CA MET A 66 -4.69 -17.26 2.74
C MET A 66 -6.09 -17.46 3.34
N GLN A 67 -6.19 -18.05 4.54
CA GLN A 67 -7.46 -18.27 5.24
C GLN A 67 -8.15 -16.97 5.65
N ALA A 68 -7.40 -16.03 6.24
CA ALA A 68 -7.92 -14.74 6.67
C ALA A 68 -8.42 -13.95 5.46
N LEU A 69 -7.65 -13.89 4.37
CA LEU A 69 -8.02 -13.20 3.15
C LEU A 69 -9.27 -13.79 2.52
N GLU A 70 -9.36 -15.11 2.37
CA GLU A 70 -10.56 -15.78 1.86
C GLU A 70 -11.79 -15.43 2.70
N THR A 71 -11.65 -15.47 4.02
CA THR A 71 -12.74 -15.11 4.95
C THR A 71 -13.17 -13.66 4.79
N ARG A 72 -12.22 -12.71 4.65
CA ARG A 72 -12.55 -11.29 4.49
C ARG A 72 -13.16 -10.98 3.14
N VAL A 73 -12.64 -11.56 2.05
CA VAL A 73 -13.21 -11.43 0.71
C VAL A 73 -14.65 -11.94 0.69
N LYS A 74 -14.93 -13.13 1.28
CA LYS A 74 -16.31 -13.63 1.42
C LYS A 74 -17.18 -12.69 2.25
N ALA A 75 -16.69 -12.22 3.38
CA ALA A 75 -17.44 -11.37 4.30
C ALA A 75 -17.89 -10.04 3.67
N VAL A 76 -17.09 -9.48 2.76
CA VAL A 76 -17.46 -8.26 2.01
C VAL A 76 -18.21 -8.55 0.71
N GLY A 77 -18.49 -9.81 0.37
CA GLY A 77 -19.15 -10.19 -0.88
C GLY A 77 -18.27 -10.03 -2.13
N GLY A 78 -16.95 -10.15 -1.98
CA GLY A 78 -16.00 -10.12 -3.10
C GLY A 78 -15.88 -11.46 -3.82
N ASN A 79 -15.36 -11.42 -5.06
CA ASN A 79 -14.97 -12.61 -5.82
C ASN A 79 -13.76 -13.31 -5.19
N LEU A 80 -13.81 -14.64 -5.04
CA LEU A 80 -12.71 -15.47 -4.51
C LEU A 80 -11.65 -15.79 -5.56
N GLU A 81 -11.97 -15.64 -6.84
CA GLU A 81 -11.01 -15.79 -7.93
C GLU A 81 -10.34 -14.44 -8.24
N CYS A 82 -9.87 -13.76 -7.18
CA CYS A 82 -9.13 -12.50 -7.29
C CYS A 82 -7.61 -12.73 -7.27
N ASP A 83 -6.86 -11.77 -7.84
CA ASP A 83 -5.40 -11.87 -8.00
C ASP A 83 -4.67 -12.05 -6.67
N ARG A 84 -5.09 -11.32 -5.63
CA ARG A 84 -4.46 -11.44 -4.30
C ARG A 84 -4.64 -12.83 -3.70
N LEU A 85 -5.83 -13.43 -3.79
CA LEU A 85 -6.07 -14.76 -3.23
C LEU A 85 -5.36 -15.85 -4.04
N ARG A 86 -5.27 -15.70 -5.37
CA ARG A 86 -4.43 -16.56 -6.22
C ARG A 86 -2.95 -16.51 -5.82
N THR A 87 -2.40 -15.32 -5.61
CA THR A 87 -1.02 -15.16 -5.12
C THR A 87 -0.83 -15.79 -3.75
N ALA A 88 -1.74 -15.56 -2.79
CA ALA A 88 -1.67 -16.14 -1.45
C ALA A 88 -1.74 -17.68 -1.48
N ARG A 89 -2.62 -18.27 -2.32
CA ARG A 89 -2.71 -19.72 -2.54
C ARG A 89 -1.41 -20.27 -3.13
N SER A 90 -0.88 -19.62 -4.17
CA SER A 90 0.38 -20.01 -4.79
C SER A 90 1.57 -19.93 -3.83
N ALA A 91 1.61 -18.92 -2.96
CA ALA A 91 2.62 -18.77 -1.92
C ALA A 91 2.53 -19.88 -0.87
N ASN A 92 1.32 -20.14 -0.35
CA ASN A 92 1.07 -21.21 0.61
C ASN A 92 1.45 -22.58 0.02
N ALA A 93 1.00 -22.90 -1.19
CA ALA A 93 1.29 -24.16 -1.85
C ALA A 93 2.79 -24.39 -2.05
N LEU A 94 3.53 -23.33 -2.39
CA LEU A 94 4.99 -23.38 -2.48
C LEU A 94 5.61 -23.72 -1.11
N CYS A 95 5.27 -22.98 -0.06
CA CYS A 95 5.78 -23.22 1.29
C CYS A 95 5.46 -24.63 1.80
N GLU A 96 4.21 -25.07 1.65
CA GLU A 96 3.75 -26.40 2.06
C GLU A 96 4.53 -27.51 1.33
N SER A 97 4.76 -27.34 0.03
CA SER A 97 5.48 -28.33 -0.77
C SER A 97 6.94 -28.52 -0.32
N LEU A 98 7.55 -27.51 0.30
CA LEU A 98 8.96 -27.46 0.68
C LEU A 98 9.23 -27.75 2.16
N ALA A 99 8.26 -27.53 3.05
CA ALA A 99 8.45 -27.52 4.51
C ALA A 99 9.11 -28.79 5.07
N ASN A 100 8.77 -29.95 4.53
CA ASN A 100 9.25 -31.27 4.97
C ASN A 100 10.02 -32.03 3.88
N ALA A 101 10.37 -31.37 2.78
CA ALA A 101 11.07 -32.00 1.67
C ALA A 101 12.58 -32.14 1.97
N SER A 102 13.18 -33.23 1.49
CA SER A 102 14.64 -33.43 1.48
C SER A 102 15.33 -32.41 0.54
N ALA A 103 16.65 -32.25 0.65
CA ALA A 103 17.37 -31.28 -0.15
C ALA A 103 17.22 -31.49 -1.67
N LEU A 104 17.21 -32.76 -2.12
CA LEU A 104 17.00 -33.10 -3.53
C LEU A 104 15.55 -32.85 -3.97
N GLU A 105 14.58 -33.20 -3.15
CA GLU A 105 13.16 -32.91 -3.42
C GLU A 105 12.90 -31.40 -3.47
N ILE A 106 13.57 -30.60 -2.64
CA ILE A 106 13.50 -29.14 -2.69
C ILE A 106 14.00 -28.62 -4.03
N VAL A 107 15.14 -29.12 -4.51
CA VAL A 107 15.69 -28.72 -5.81
C VAL A 107 14.72 -29.08 -6.93
N ASP A 108 14.20 -30.30 -6.93
CA ASP A 108 13.26 -30.75 -7.96
C ASP A 108 11.95 -29.93 -7.93
N LYS A 109 11.35 -29.75 -6.74
CA LYS A 109 10.13 -28.97 -6.56
C LYS A 109 10.30 -27.51 -6.97
N LEU A 110 11.41 -26.86 -6.61
CA LEU A 110 11.68 -25.47 -7.01
C LEU A 110 11.93 -25.35 -8.52
N ALA A 111 12.66 -26.29 -9.13
CA ALA A 111 12.91 -26.26 -10.56
C ALA A 111 11.62 -26.45 -11.39
N ASN A 112 10.68 -27.25 -10.88
CA ASN A 112 9.42 -27.58 -11.53
C ASN A 112 8.21 -26.78 -11.02
N ALA A 113 8.41 -25.86 -10.07
CA ALA A 113 7.35 -25.06 -9.50
C ALA A 113 6.65 -24.23 -10.58
N ARG A 114 5.32 -24.35 -10.62
CA ARG A 114 4.44 -23.53 -11.47
C ARG A 114 3.66 -22.60 -10.56
N LEU A 115 4.16 -21.37 -10.43
CA LEU A 115 3.46 -20.33 -9.70
C LEU A 115 2.25 -19.87 -10.50
N GLU A 116 1.10 -19.69 -9.84
CA GLU A 116 -0.12 -19.20 -10.50
C GLU A 116 -0.03 -17.72 -10.86
N THR A 117 0.88 -17.00 -10.19
CA THR A 117 1.21 -15.59 -10.41
C THR A 117 2.73 -15.41 -10.53
N SER A 118 3.19 -14.18 -10.73
CA SER A 118 4.62 -13.92 -10.92
C SER A 118 5.42 -14.22 -9.65
N SER A 119 6.70 -14.60 -9.81
CA SER A 119 7.60 -14.85 -8.68
C SER A 119 7.76 -13.61 -7.79
N SER A 120 7.73 -12.40 -8.36
CA SER A 120 7.80 -11.15 -7.62
C SER A 120 6.53 -10.89 -6.78
N ALA A 121 5.34 -11.25 -7.30
CA ALA A 121 4.11 -11.14 -6.54
C ALA A 121 4.11 -12.11 -5.34
N VAL A 122 4.51 -13.37 -5.57
CA VAL A 122 4.64 -14.37 -4.50
C VAL A 122 5.67 -13.93 -3.45
N GLN A 123 6.83 -13.42 -3.87
CA GLN A 123 7.85 -12.88 -2.97
C GLN A 123 7.29 -11.74 -2.12
N SER A 124 6.59 -10.76 -2.73
CA SER A 124 6.03 -9.60 -2.04
C SER A 124 4.92 -10.01 -1.05
N SER A 125 4.08 -10.96 -1.44
CA SER A 125 3.05 -11.55 -0.58
C SER A 125 3.66 -12.24 0.65
N LEU A 126 4.71 -13.04 0.47
CA LEU A 126 5.43 -13.68 1.58
C LEU A 126 6.13 -12.65 2.49
N ALA A 127 6.77 -11.63 1.90
CA ALA A 127 7.49 -10.60 2.64
C ALA A 127 6.56 -9.74 3.52
N THR A 128 5.33 -9.48 3.07
CA THR A 128 4.33 -8.67 3.79
C THR A 128 3.28 -9.51 4.52
N ALA A 129 3.44 -10.84 4.57
CA ALA A 129 2.42 -11.77 5.06
C ALA A 129 2.04 -11.50 6.52
N ALA A 130 3.02 -11.30 7.41
CA ALA A 130 2.76 -11.07 8.83
C ALA A 130 2.00 -9.76 9.08
N GLU A 131 2.36 -8.69 8.38
CA GLU A 131 1.67 -7.40 8.50
C GLU A 131 0.25 -7.44 7.91
N SER A 132 0.11 -8.13 6.78
CA SER A 132 -1.17 -8.37 6.13
C SER A 132 -2.10 -9.17 7.03
N LEU A 133 -1.59 -10.24 7.65
CA LEU A 133 -2.34 -11.05 8.62
C LEU A 133 -2.82 -10.20 9.79
N GLY A 134 -1.91 -9.43 10.40
CA GLY A 134 -2.24 -8.52 11.49
C GLY A 134 -3.36 -7.54 11.13
N THR A 135 -3.36 -7.02 9.89
CA THR A 135 -4.43 -6.15 9.39
C THR A 135 -5.75 -6.89 9.17
N LEU A 136 -5.71 -8.09 8.59
CA LEU A 136 -6.90 -8.89 8.28
C LEU A 136 -7.62 -9.43 9.52
N GLU A 137 -6.86 -9.63 10.60
CA GLU A 137 -7.35 -10.12 11.90
C GLU A 137 -7.65 -9.00 12.90
N ASP A 138 -7.26 -7.75 12.62
CA ASP A 138 -7.56 -6.60 13.46
C ASP A 138 -9.08 -6.46 13.67
N ALA A 139 -9.51 -6.55 14.93
CA ALA A 139 -10.92 -6.45 15.32
C ALA A 139 -11.58 -5.16 14.81
N THR A 140 -10.82 -4.07 14.78
CA THR A 140 -11.23 -2.74 14.29
C THR A 140 -11.58 -2.80 12.81
N VAL A 141 -10.71 -3.42 12.00
CA VAL A 141 -10.92 -3.66 10.56
C VAL A 141 -12.13 -4.57 10.36
N VAL A 142 -12.18 -5.71 11.05
CA VAL A 142 -13.25 -6.71 10.90
C VAL A 142 -14.62 -6.13 11.24
N ASN A 143 -14.73 -5.43 12.37
CA ASN A 143 -16.00 -4.86 12.83
C ASN A 143 -16.46 -3.71 11.92
N THR A 144 -15.54 -2.89 11.43
CA THR A 144 -15.87 -1.78 10.51
C THR A 144 -16.37 -2.32 9.17
N LEU A 145 -15.67 -3.28 8.57
CA LEU A 145 -16.12 -3.91 7.32
C LEU A 145 -17.49 -4.56 7.49
N ARG A 146 -17.72 -5.27 8.60
CA ARG A 146 -19.04 -5.86 8.90
C ARG A 146 -20.14 -4.81 8.96
N ARG A 147 -19.89 -3.67 9.62
CA ARG A 147 -20.87 -2.57 9.72
C ARG A 147 -21.14 -1.92 8.37
N LEU A 148 -20.09 -1.72 7.55
CA LEU A 148 -20.23 -1.21 6.18
C LEU A 148 -21.11 -2.13 5.32
N VAL A 149 -20.91 -3.45 5.39
CA VAL A 149 -21.73 -4.44 4.66
C VAL A 149 -23.20 -4.34 5.06
N GLN A 150 -23.51 -4.14 6.34
CA GLN A 150 -24.89 -3.99 6.81
C GLN A 150 -25.56 -2.71 6.31
N MET A 151 -24.79 -1.64 6.11
CA MET A 151 -25.29 -0.33 5.69
C MET A 151 -25.26 -0.12 4.17
N GLU A 152 -24.59 -0.99 3.42
CA GLU A 152 -24.32 -0.83 1.97
C GLU A 152 -25.57 -0.48 1.15
N ARG A 153 -26.72 -1.09 1.44
CA ARG A 153 -27.95 -0.91 0.66
C ARG A 153 -28.64 0.43 0.91
N GLY A 154 -28.42 1.05 2.06
CA GLY A 154 -29.12 2.27 2.48
C GLY A 154 -28.24 3.52 2.48
N ASP A 155 -26.92 3.36 2.30
CA ASP A 155 -25.96 4.44 2.48
C ASP A 155 -24.88 4.42 1.39
N LEU A 156 -24.89 5.46 0.55
CA LEU A 156 -23.94 5.63 -0.56
C LEU A 156 -22.50 5.79 -0.09
N SER A 157 -22.28 6.45 1.05
CA SER A 157 -20.94 6.65 1.61
C SER A 157 -20.39 5.32 2.14
N ALA A 158 -21.22 4.54 2.84
CA ALA A 158 -20.84 3.19 3.26
C ALA A 158 -20.51 2.29 2.06
N SER A 159 -21.33 2.36 0.99
CA SER A 159 -21.08 1.64 -0.26
C SER A 159 -19.76 2.04 -0.92
N LYS A 160 -19.39 3.33 -0.90
CA LYS A 160 -18.10 3.83 -1.42
C LYS A 160 -16.92 3.21 -0.68
N TYR A 161 -16.90 3.28 0.66
CA TYR A 161 -15.81 2.69 1.45
C TYR A 161 -15.72 1.18 1.28
N LEU A 162 -16.86 0.49 1.20
CA LEU A 162 -16.88 -0.95 1.00
C LEU A 162 -16.38 -1.36 -0.39
N ARG A 163 -16.71 -0.59 -1.44
CA ARG A 163 -16.17 -0.79 -2.78
C ARG A 163 -14.66 -0.65 -2.81
N GLU A 164 -14.13 0.36 -2.12
CA GLU A 164 -12.69 0.58 -2.02
C GLU A 164 -12.00 -0.56 -1.27
N ALA A 165 -12.57 -1.00 -0.14
CA ALA A 165 -12.07 -2.14 0.61
C ALA A 165 -12.04 -3.43 -0.24
N ARG A 166 -13.10 -3.68 -1.04
CA ARG A 166 -13.12 -4.81 -1.98
C ARG A 166 -12.00 -4.72 -3.02
N ALA A 167 -11.76 -3.53 -3.58
CA ALA A 167 -10.70 -3.33 -4.56
C ALA A 167 -9.31 -3.63 -3.97
N ILE A 168 -9.05 -3.21 -2.72
CA ILE A 168 -7.79 -3.52 -1.99
C ILE A 168 -7.65 -5.02 -1.77
N LEU A 169 -8.72 -5.69 -1.34
CA LEU A 169 -8.73 -7.14 -1.10
C LEU A 169 -8.60 -7.96 -2.40
N HIS A 170 -8.87 -7.37 -3.56
CA HIS A 170 -8.82 -8.04 -4.87
C HIS A 170 -7.47 -7.93 -5.58
N GLN A 171 -6.89 -6.74 -5.60
CA GLN A 171 -5.62 -6.48 -6.27
C GLN A 171 -4.47 -6.97 -5.41
N ASP A 172 -3.43 -7.55 -6.01
CA ASP A 172 -2.27 -8.10 -5.30
C ASP A 172 -1.30 -7.04 -4.72
N GLU A 173 -0.27 -7.50 -4.03
CA GLU A 173 0.76 -6.68 -3.36
C GLU A 173 1.60 -5.85 -4.35
N MET A 174 1.66 -6.27 -5.62
CA MET A 174 2.39 -5.51 -6.65
C MET A 174 1.63 -4.27 -7.09
N ARG A 175 0.30 -4.24 -6.89
CA ARG A 175 -0.55 -3.10 -7.26
C ARG A 175 -0.90 -2.24 -6.05
N ARG A 176 -1.22 -2.86 -4.92
CA ARG A 176 -1.74 -2.18 -3.72
C ARG A 176 -1.20 -2.81 -2.43
N SER A 177 -0.84 -1.96 -1.49
CA SER A 177 -0.42 -2.40 -0.16
C SER A 177 -1.64 -2.67 0.72
N LEU A 178 -1.98 -3.94 0.92
CA LEU A 178 -3.10 -4.33 1.79
C LEU A 178 -3.00 -3.74 3.20
N PRO A 179 -1.89 -3.90 3.94
CA PRO A 179 -1.87 -3.48 5.33
C PRO A 179 -1.99 -1.95 5.49
N LEU A 180 -1.42 -1.18 4.56
CA LEU A 180 -1.51 0.28 4.60
C LEU A 180 -2.90 0.76 4.16
N GLU A 181 -3.32 0.37 2.96
CA GLU A 181 -4.48 0.96 2.32
C GLU A 181 -5.79 0.50 2.96
N LEU A 182 -5.86 -0.75 3.41
CA LEU A 182 -7.06 -1.24 4.10
C LEU A 182 -7.25 -0.53 5.44
N ARG A 183 -6.17 -0.28 6.19
CA ARG A 183 -6.23 0.51 7.43
C ARG A 183 -6.66 1.95 7.17
N MET A 184 -6.16 2.58 6.10
CA MET A 184 -6.57 3.94 5.73
C MET A 184 -8.07 4.02 5.41
N VAL A 185 -8.58 3.09 4.58
CA VAL A 185 -10.00 3.04 4.21
C VAL A 185 -10.87 2.76 5.44
N VAL A 186 -10.46 1.82 6.30
CA VAL A 186 -11.15 1.52 7.54
C VAL A 186 -11.15 2.72 8.48
N GLY A 187 -10.03 3.40 8.68
CA GLY A 187 -9.94 4.59 9.53
C GLY A 187 -10.86 5.71 9.05
N ALA A 188 -10.89 5.96 7.75
CA ALA A 188 -11.81 6.92 7.14
C ALA A 188 -13.28 6.51 7.33
N ALA A 189 -13.59 5.23 7.10
CA ALA A 189 -14.93 4.69 7.32
C ALA A 189 -15.36 4.76 8.80
N GLN A 190 -14.44 4.59 9.75
CA GLN A 190 -14.73 4.72 11.16
C GLN A 190 -15.06 6.16 11.55
N ALA A 191 -14.29 7.13 11.05
CA ALA A 191 -14.60 8.55 11.24
C ALA A 191 -15.98 8.91 10.65
N TYR A 192 -16.32 8.34 9.49
CA TYR A 192 -17.66 8.46 8.93
C TYR A 192 -18.74 7.86 9.85
N LEU A 193 -18.54 6.63 10.32
CA LEU A 193 -19.49 5.92 11.16
C LEU A 193 -19.66 6.52 12.57
N SER A 194 -18.66 7.27 13.06
CA SER A 194 -18.71 7.96 14.35
C SER A 194 -19.37 9.34 14.26
N THR A 195 -19.25 10.03 13.13
CA THR A 195 -19.86 11.36 12.92
C THR A 195 -21.38 11.33 12.74
N GLY A 196 -21.99 10.16 12.60
CA GLY A 196 -23.46 9.99 12.62
C GLY A 196 -24.20 10.63 11.44
N LYS A 197 -23.49 11.21 10.46
CA LYS A 197 -24.06 11.77 9.23
C LYS A 197 -24.43 10.62 8.28
N GLN A 198 -25.45 9.84 8.63
CA GLN A 198 -26.08 8.95 7.66
C GLN A 198 -26.59 9.84 6.52
N SER A 199 -26.08 9.62 5.30
CA SER A 199 -26.66 10.24 4.12
C SER A 199 -28.05 9.63 3.92
N ILE A 200 -29.07 10.24 4.55
CA ILE A 200 -30.47 9.82 4.41
C ILE A 200 -30.88 10.11 2.97
N VAL A 201 -30.81 9.10 2.11
CA VAL A 201 -31.50 9.14 0.82
C VAL A 201 -32.98 8.90 1.14
N GLY A 202 -33.74 9.98 1.38
CA GLY A 202 -35.19 9.87 1.53
C GLY A 202 -35.94 10.95 2.32
N ALA A 203 -35.32 12.04 2.78
CA ALA A 203 -36.06 13.12 3.44
C ALA A 203 -35.81 14.47 2.75
N SER A 204 -36.85 14.95 2.06
CA SER A 204 -36.97 16.35 1.68
C SER A 204 -37.06 17.22 2.94
N ALA A 205 -36.02 17.98 3.27
CA ALA A 205 -36.12 19.14 4.17
C ALA A 205 -34.85 19.99 4.12
N PHE A 206 -34.98 21.18 3.52
CA PHE A 206 -34.28 22.44 3.78
C PHE A 206 -32.83 22.44 4.34
N ASP A 207 -31.90 22.67 3.41
CA ASP A 207 -30.91 23.76 3.36
C ASP A 207 -30.33 24.37 4.66
N THR A 208 -29.00 24.25 4.82
CA THR A 208 -28.04 25.28 5.31
C THR A 208 -26.58 24.78 5.43
N GLY A 209 -26.25 23.61 4.86
CA GLY A 209 -24.87 23.13 4.77
C GLY A 209 -24.40 23.06 3.32
N GLN A 210 -24.04 24.18 2.70
CA GLN A 210 -23.37 24.17 1.40
C GLN A 210 -21.94 23.62 1.57
N ASP A 211 -21.77 22.32 1.34
CA ASP A 211 -20.48 21.74 0.98
C ASP A 211 -20.11 22.28 -0.41
N TYR A 212 -19.12 23.18 -0.45
CA TYR A 212 -18.61 23.74 -1.69
C TYR A 212 -17.74 22.70 -2.41
N ASP A 213 -18.35 21.92 -3.29
CA ASP A 213 -17.61 21.02 -4.19
C ASP A 213 -16.92 21.83 -5.31
N PHE A 214 -15.65 22.15 -5.07
CA PHE A 214 -14.71 22.61 -6.10
C PHE A 214 -14.02 21.39 -6.70
N GLY A 215 -14.73 20.66 -7.56
CA GLY A 215 -14.16 19.50 -8.26
C GLY A 215 -12.79 19.85 -8.87
N THR A 216 -11.79 19.02 -8.59
CA THR A 216 -10.42 19.17 -9.11
C THR A 216 -10.47 19.32 -10.63
N PRO A 217 -9.82 20.33 -11.23
CA PRO A 217 -9.82 20.49 -12.68
C PRO A 217 -9.28 19.22 -13.34
N ALA A 218 -9.94 18.78 -14.41
CA ALA A 218 -9.54 17.56 -15.11
C ALA A 218 -8.07 17.66 -15.57
N PRO A 219 -7.25 16.63 -15.38
CA PRO A 219 -5.86 16.65 -15.80
C PRO A 219 -5.81 16.85 -17.32
N GLN A 220 -5.05 17.87 -17.77
CA GLN A 220 -4.82 18.08 -19.19
C GLN A 220 -4.02 16.90 -19.75
N ALA A 221 -4.47 16.35 -20.87
CA ALA A 221 -3.81 15.23 -21.54
C ALA A 221 -2.41 15.65 -21.99
N GLY A 222 -1.36 15.13 -21.36
CA GLY A 222 0.03 15.41 -21.74
C GLY A 222 1.09 15.26 -20.64
N LEU A 223 0.71 15.16 -19.37
CA LEU A 223 1.67 15.20 -18.26
C LEU A 223 2.13 13.81 -17.83
N THR A 224 3.26 13.35 -18.37
CA THR A 224 3.92 12.07 -18.01
C THR A 224 4.86 12.18 -16.79
N LYS A 225 4.93 13.35 -16.13
CA LYS A 225 5.92 13.64 -15.08
C LYS A 225 5.36 13.88 -13.67
N VAL A 226 4.04 13.75 -13.48
CA VAL A 226 3.41 13.99 -12.19
C VAL A 226 3.41 12.70 -11.37
N VAL A 227 4.20 12.68 -10.28
CA VAL A 227 4.41 11.49 -9.43
C VAL A 227 3.31 11.34 -8.35
N ALA A 228 2.51 12.36 -8.11
CA ALA A 228 1.37 12.31 -7.18
C ALA A 228 0.25 13.29 -7.59
N PRO A 229 -1.03 13.00 -7.31
CA PRO A 229 -2.15 13.90 -7.62
C PRO A 229 -1.97 15.25 -6.91
N ILE A 230 -2.34 16.33 -7.61
CA ILE A 230 -2.31 17.70 -7.08
C ILE A 230 -3.35 17.79 -5.96
N ASP A 231 -2.87 18.03 -4.74
CA ASP A 231 -3.72 18.24 -3.58
C ASP A 231 -4.18 19.70 -3.54
N VAL A 232 -5.49 19.90 -3.47
CA VAL A 232 -6.14 21.22 -3.41
C VAL A 232 -6.77 21.33 -2.03
N VAL A 233 -6.14 22.12 -1.16
CA VAL A 233 -6.66 22.37 0.19
C VAL A 233 -7.33 23.74 0.21
N ILE A 234 -8.65 23.76 0.48
CA ILE A 234 -9.43 24.97 0.69
C ILE A 234 -9.66 25.15 2.19
N GLU A 235 -9.00 26.15 2.78
CA GLU A 235 -9.21 26.52 4.17
C GLU A 235 -10.13 27.75 4.26
N SER A 236 -11.27 27.61 4.95
CA SER A 236 -12.17 28.71 5.30
C SER A 236 -11.96 29.08 6.77
N LYS A 237 -11.30 30.22 7.05
CA LYS A 237 -11.22 30.75 8.41
C LYS A 237 -12.46 31.57 8.73
N ARG A 238 -13.36 31.01 9.56
CA ARG A 238 -14.35 31.84 10.26
C ARG A 238 -13.64 32.61 11.37
N GLY A 239 -13.73 33.94 11.33
CA GLY A 239 -13.11 34.80 12.33
C GLY A 239 -13.59 34.47 13.74
N SER A 240 -12.71 33.86 14.56
CA SER A 240 -12.87 33.91 16.01
C SER A 240 -12.25 35.22 16.50
N SER A 241 -13.05 36.07 17.14
CA SER A 241 -12.60 37.33 17.75
C SER A 241 -11.40 37.10 18.68
N PRO A 242 -10.41 38.02 18.71
CA PRO A 242 -9.24 37.86 19.56
C PRO A 242 -9.56 38.12 21.04
N PRO A 243 -8.99 37.37 22.00
CA PRO A 243 -9.04 37.72 23.42
C PRO A 243 -8.10 38.91 23.73
N PRO A 244 -8.36 39.68 24.79
CA PRO A 244 -7.64 40.91 25.06
C PRO A 244 -6.20 40.67 25.53
N SER A 245 -5.28 41.35 24.83
CA SER A 245 -4.01 41.91 25.29
C SER A 245 -3.29 41.25 26.48
N GLN A 246 -2.25 40.47 26.16
CA GLN A 246 -1.09 40.28 27.06
C GLN A 246 0.20 40.80 26.39
N PRO A 247 1.18 41.34 27.16
CA PRO A 247 2.32 42.06 26.63
C PRO A 247 3.39 41.11 26.06
N ARG A 248 3.92 41.47 24.89
CA ARG A 248 5.00 40.76 24.18
C ARG A 248 6.32 40.79 24.96
N PRO A 249 7.02 39.64 25.14
CA PRO A 249 8.45 39.64 25.35
C PRO A 249 9.20 39.73 24.01
N LYS A 250 10.36 40.40 24.06
CA LYS A 250 11.20 40.85 22.95
C LYS A 250 11.81 39.70 22.16
N LYS A 251 11.97 39.94 20.84
CA LYS A 251 12.76 39.14 19.90
C LYS A 251 14.21 39.02 20.38
N GLU A 252 14.65 37.80 20.65
CA GLU A 252 16.07 37.43 20.66
C GLU A 252 16.38 36.58 19.43
N THR A 253 17.21 37.15 18.56
CA THR A 253 17.83 36.49 17.42
C THR A 253 18.91 35.54 17.90
N SER A 254 18.74 34.24 17.69
CA SER A 254 19.85 33.28 17.78
C SER A 254 19.84 32.35 16.57
N LYS A 255 20.85 32.54 15.72
CA LYS A 255 21.32 31.53 14.76
C LYS A 255 21.77 30.31 15.57
N LYS A 256 21.21 29.13 15.29
CA LYS A 256 21.82 27.87 15.68
C LYS A 256 21.65 26.84 14.59
N THR A 257 22.73 26.70 13.83
CA THR A 257 23.05 25.54 13.01
C THR A 257 23.02 24.30 13.90
N THR A 258 22.27 23.27 13.52
CA THR A 258 22.39 21.95 14.13
C THR A 258 22.31 20.94 13.00
N GLU A 259 23.48 20.44 12.61
CA GLU A 259 23.62 19.26 11.78
C GLU A 259 23.05 18.06 12.54
N LEU A 260 21.99 17.46 12.02
CA LEU A 260 21.60 16.09 12.34
C LEU A 260 21.95 15.23 11.14
N LYS A 261 23.20 14.73 11.13
CA LYS A 261 23.59 13.59 10.29
C LYS A 261 22.83 12.37 10.78
N THR A 262 21.82 11.97 10.02
CA THR A 262 21.29 10.59 10.03
C THR A 262 21.77 9.93 8.74
N LEU A 263 22.59 8.90 8.91
CA LEU A 263 23.06 8.00 7.87
C LEU A 263 21.92 7.06 7.45
N ALA A 264 21.93 6.68 6.17
CA ALA A 264 21.08 5.70 5.47
C ALA A 264 19.75 6.21 4.88
N SER A 265 19.84 6.93 3.76
CA SER A 265 18.96 6.72 2.60
C SER A 265 19.65 7.28 1.35
N GLU A 266 20.66 6.56 0.85
CA GLU A 266 21.15 6.82 -0.50
C GLU A 266 20.20 6.12 -1.49
N ASP A 267 19.84 6.88 -2.53
CA ASP A 267 19.12 6.48 -3.75
C ASP A 267 17.58 6.57 -3.81
N LEU A 268 16.99 7.55 -3.13
CA LEU A 268 15.71 8.12 -3.59
C LEU A 268 15.95 9.53 -4.17
N PRO A 269 15.49 9.83 -5.39
CA PRO A 269 15.65 11.16 -5.96
C PRO A 269 14.96 12.16 -5.04
N VAL A 270 15.69 13.20 -4.62
CA VAL A 270 15.13 14.32 -3.85
C VAL A 270 14.08 14.99 -4.72
N LEU A 271 12.80 14.65 -4.50
CA LEU A 271 11.69 15.25 -5.22
C LEU A 271 11.60 16.72 -4.81
N THR A 272 11.82 17.60 -5.77
CA THR A 272 11.67 19.04 -5.53
C THR A 272 10.18 19.35 -5.40
N ARG A 273 9.79 20.08 -4.35
CA ARG A 273 8.38 20.43 -4.11
C ARG A 273 8.09 21.83 -4.65
N VAL A 274 7.10 21.93 -5.53
CA VAL A 274 6.56 23.22 -6.00
C VAL A 274 5.31 23.51 -5.19
N ASN A 275 5.30 24.62 -4.48
CA ASN A 275 4.14 25.10 -3.72
C ASN A 275 3.62 26.39 -4.37
N VAL A 276 2.36 26.40 -4.77
CA VAL A 276 1.67 27.60 -5.26
C VAL A 276 0.58 27.94 -4.25
N GLU A 277 0.79 29.03 -3.52
CA GLU A 277 -0.18 29.53 -2.53
C GLU A 277 -0.89 30.78 -3.06
N ARG A 278 -2.22 30.79 -2.96
CA ARG A 278 -3.04 31.98 -3.25
C ARG A 278 -3.97 32.24 -2.07
N ARG A 279 -4.07 33.52 -1.68
CA ARG A 279 -4.97 33.97 -0.61
C ARG A 279 -5.85 35.08 -1.11
N ALA A 280 -7.14 35.00 -0.81
CA ALA A 280 -8.07 36.05 -1.13
C ALA A 280 -9.27 36.09 -0.18
N THR A 281 -9.86 37.28 -0.06
CA THR A 281 -10.95 37.60 0.84
C THR A 281 -12.14 38.09 0.03
N GLY A 282 -13.35 37.62 0.33
CA GLY A 282 -14.59 38.16 -0.27
C GLY A 282 -14.75 37.91 -1.77
N LEU A 283 -14.21 36.81 -2.30
CA LEU A 283 -14.42 36.42 -3.70
C LEU A 283 -15.74 35.68 -3.86
N ASP A 284 -16.44 35.98 -4.95
CA ASP A 284 -17.54 35.15 -5.42
C ASP A 284 -17.03 33.81 -6.00
N ARG A 285 -17.93 32.85 -6.17
CA ARG A 285 -17.59 31.48 -6.64
C ARG A 285 -16.85 31.49 -7.98
N ALA A 286 -17.26 32.39 -8.90
CA ALA A 286 -16.65 32.50 -10.21
C ALA A 286 -15.19 32.97 -10.11
N SER A 287 -14.92 33.97 -9.27
CA SER A 287 -13.56 34.51 -9.11
C SER A 287 -12.65 33.57 -8.29
N ALA A 288 -13.20 32.85 -7.31
CA ALA A 288 -12.46 31.81 -6.60
C ALA A 288 -12.02 30.66 -7.53
N ARG A 289 -12.90 30.26 -8.46
CA ARG A 289 -12.57 29.24 -9.47
C ARG A 289 -11.53 29.74 -10.47
N ALA A 290 -11.66 30.98 -10.94
CA ALA A 290 -10.67 31.59 -11.82
C ALA A 290 -9.27 31.66 -11.16
N MET A 291 -9.22 31.98 -9.86
CA MET A 291 -7.98 32.00 -9.09
C MET A 291 -7.35 30.61 -8.94
N LEU A 292 -8.18 29.58 -8.77
CA LEU A 292 -7.73 28.19 -8.73
C LEU A 292 -7.19 27.73 -10.09
N ASP A 293 -7.88 28.06 -11.18
CA ASP A 293 -7.43 27.76 -12.54
C ASP A 293 -6.10 28.48 -12.88
N GLU A 294 -5.91 29.72 -12.41
CA GLU A 294 -4.66 30.47 -12.55
C GLU A 294 -3.52 29.83 -11.73
N ALA A 295 -3.78 29.48 -10.47
CA ALA A 295 -2.79 28.83 -9.61
C ALA A 295 -2.38 27.46 -10.15
N TYR A 296 -3.34 26.72 -10.71
CA TYR A 296 -3.10 25.45 -11.37
C TYR A 296 -2.23 25.62 -12.62
N LYS A 297 -2.53 26.63 -13.45
CA LYS A 297 -1.72 26.95 -14.64
C LYS A 297 -0.29 27.34 -14.27
N GLU A 298 -0.09 28.16 -13.23
CA GLU A 298 1.24 28.52 -12.74
C GLU A 298 2.02 27.28 -12.27
N ALA A 299 1.34 26.35 -11.61
CA ALA A 299 1.94 25.11 -11.15
C ALA A 299 2.39 24.21 -12.33
N LEU A 300 1.62 24.18 -13.41
CA LEU A 300 1.98 23.49 -14.65
C LEU A 300 3.15 24.17 -15.38
N ASP A 301 3.14 25.50 -15.50
CA ASP A 301 4.23 26.22 -16.15
C ASP A 301 5.57 26.01 -15.40
N LYS A 302 5.53 25.94 -14.06
CA LYS A 302 6.69 25.60 -13.21
C LYS A 302 7.15 24.15 -13.40
N LEU A 303 6.21 23.23 -13.62
CA LEU A 303 6.52 21.83 -13.90
C LEU A 303 7.19 21.67 -15.28
N ASP A 304 6.71 22.37 -16.29
CA ASP A 304 7.27 22.32 -17.64
C ASP A 304 8.65 22.99 -17.74
N ALA A 305 8.89 24.03 -16.94
CA ALA A 305 10.20 24.69 -16.85
C ALA A 305 11.29 23.81 -16.23
N THR A 306 10.93 22.66 -15.63
CA THR A 306 11.87 21.81 -14.90
C THR A 306 11.98 20.42 -15.52
N SER A 307 13.22 19.94 -15.70
CA SER A 307 13.47 18.63 -16.31
C SER A 307 13.36 17.47 -15.32
N THR A 308 13.30 17.74 -14.03
CA THR A 308 13.32 16.76 -12.93
C THR A 308 11.90 16.43 -12.42
N PRO A 309 11.67 15.21 -11.92
CA PRO A 309 10.38 14.85 -11.31
C PRO A 309 10.14 15.67 -10.03
N MET A 310 8.95 16.24 -9.90
CA MET A 310 8.57 17.14 -8.80
C MET A 310 7.23 16.75 -8.16
N LEU A 311 7.06 17.13 -6.90
CA LEU A 311 5.78 17.09 -6.19
C LEU A 311 5.14 18.48 -6.23
N VAL A 312 3.93 18.58 -6.75
CA VAL A 312 3.22 19.86 -6.90
C VAL A 312 2.07 19.94 -5.90
N SER A 313 2.03 21.02 -5.13
CA SER A 313 0.98 21.33 -4.15
C SER A 313 0.39 22.70 -4.48
N VAL A 314 -0.93 22.80 -4.62
CA VAL A 314 -1.61 24.08 -4.86
C VAL A 314 -2.57 24.34 -3.70
N THR A 315 -2.28 25.37 -2.90
CA THR A 315 -3.07 25.70 -1.71
C THR A 315 -3.81 27.01 -1.94
N LEU A 316 -5.15 26.97 -1.83
CA LEU A 316 -6.00 28.14 -1.97
C LEU A 316 -6.65 28.44 -0.61
N THR A 317 -6.28 29.56 0.01
CA THR A 317 -6.94 30.02 1.25
C THR A 317 -7.98 31.07 0.90
N LEU A 318 -9.26 30.81 1.21
CA LEU A 318 -10.37 31.72 0.97
C LEU A 318 -10.96 32.16 2.31
N ASP A 319 -10.90 33.47 2.58
CA ASP A 319 -11.64 34.06 3.68
C ASP A 319 -13.04 34.45 3.18
N VAL A 320 -14.02 33.61 3.51
CA VAL A 320 -15.44 33.87 3.23
C VAL A 320 -15.93 34.85 4.29
N THR A 321 -15.83 36.14 4.00
CA THR A 321 -16.62 37.15 4.70
C THR A 321 -18.07 36.93 4.28
N GLY A 322 -18.91 36.45 5.20
CA GLY A 322 -20.35 36.41 4.96
C GLY A 322 -20.84 37.85 4.79
N ASP A 323 -21.30 38.19 3.60
CA ASP A 323 -22.23 39.31 3.45
C ASP A 323 -23.50 38.91 4.21
N GLU A 324 -23.86 39.71 5.22
CA GLU A 324 -25.15 39.61 5.94
C GLU A 324 -26.34 39.86 5.01
#